data_AF-M0A8G8-F1
#
_entry.id   AF-M0A8G8-F1
#
_cell.length_a   1.000
_cell.length_b   1.000
_cell.length_c   1.000
_cell.angle_alpha   90.00
_cell.angle_beta   90.00
_cell.angle_gamma   90.00
#
_symmetry.space_group_name_H-M   'P 1'
#
loop_
_entity.id
_entity.type
_entity.pdbx_description
1 polymer ?
#
loop_
_entity_poly.entity_id
_entity_poly.type
_entity_poly.pdbx_seq_one_letter_code
_entity_poly.pdbx_strand_id
1 'polypeptide(L)' 'MRDVYLVGAGQSAYGAFPDQSYRSLFRTAFEDAVESVPNGLE' A
#
# COMPACT_ATOMS: atom_id res chain seq x y z
N MET A 1 -11.62 -23.77 -7.60
CA MET A 1 -10.91 -22.79 -6.77
C MET A 1 -10.03 -21.98 -7.72
N ARG A 2 -9.94 -20.65 -7.58
CA ARG A 2 -9.08 -19.82 -8.44
C ARG A 2 -7.77 -19.53 -7.72
N ASP A 3 -6.66 -19.52 -8.45
CA ASP A 3 -5.36 -19.16 -7.90
C ASP A 3 -5.29 -17.65 -7.64
N VAL A 4 -4.57 -17.27 -6.58
CA VAL A 4 -4.39 -15.88 -6.15
C VAL A 4 -2.91 -15.67 -5.88
N TYR A 5 -2.39 -14.54 -6.35
CA TYR A 5 -0.98 -14.18 -6.25
C TYR A 5 -0.84 -12.80 -5.62
N LEU A 6 0.22 -12.59 -4.84
CA LEU A 6 0.62 -11.27 -4.35
C LEU A 6 1.51 -10.62 -5.42
N VAL A 7 1.09 -9.46 -5.93
CA VAL A 7 1.78 -8.75 -7.02
C VAL A 7 2.45 -7.45 -6.59
N GLY A 8 2.13 -6.96 -5.39
CA GLY A 8 2.67 -5.72 -4.82
C GLY A 8 2.39 -5.63 -3.33
N ALA A 9 3.15 -4.80 -2.63
CA ALA A 9 3.02 -4.51 -1.21
C ALA A 9 3.59 -3.12 -0.88
N GLY A 10 2.91 -2.40 0.01
CA GLY A 10 3.29 -1.06 0.46
C GLY A 10 2.85 -0.83 1.90
N GLN A 11 3.46 0.15 2.56
CA GLN A 11 3.13 0.52 3.93
C GLN A 11 3.38 2.02 4.12
N SER A 12 2.58 2.67 4.95
CA SER A 12 2.94 3.99 5.46
C SER A 12 3.98 3.88 6.57
N ALA A 13 4.61 5.01 6.93
CA ALA A 13 5.59 5.06 8.01
C ALA A 13 5.02 4.52 9.33
N TYR A 14 5.77 3.63 9.98
CA TYR A 14 5.40 3.05 11.27
C TYR A 14 5.60 4.05 12.42
N GLY A 15 4.63 4.15 13.33
CA GLY A 15 4.77 4.96 14.55
C GLY A 15 3.52 4.96 15.43
N ALA A 16 3.72 5.14 16.74
CA ALA A 16 2.66 5.44 17.69
C ALA A 16 2.42 6.96 17.67
N PHE A 17 1.18 7.38 17.44
CA PHE A 17 0.77 8.80 17.27
C PHE A 17 1.27 9.45 15.98
N PRO A 18 0.79 8.99 14.81
CA PRO A 18 1.07 9.67 13.55
C PRO A 18 0.48 11.09 13.58
N ASP A 19 1.23 12.04 13.04
CA ASP A 19 0.82 13.42 12.77
C ASP A 19 -0.23 13.49 11.64
N GLN A 20 -0.33 12.43 10.86
CA GLN A 20 -1.23 12.29 9.73
C GLN A 20 -2.54 11.60 10.10
N SER A 21 -3.62 12.00 9.44
CA SER A 21 -4.90 11.30 9.55
C SER A 21 -4.79 9.86 9.04
N TYR A 22 -5.60 8.96 9.60
CA TYR A 22 -5.72 7.58 9.13
C TYR A 22 -5.93 7.48 7.61
N ARG A 23 -6.78 8.36 7.04
CA ARG A 23 -7.03 8.39 5.59
C ARG A 23 -5.76 8.73 4.79
N SER A 24 -4.93 9.65 5.29
CA SER A 24 -3.65 9.99 4.65
C SER A 24 -2.69 8.80 4.69
N LEU A 25 -2.56 8.16 5.87
CA LEU A 25 -1.71 6.98 6.05
C LEU A 25 -2.15 5.78 5.20
N PHE A 26 -3.46 5.56 5.08
CA PHE A 26 -4.00 4.52 4.23
C PHE A 26 -3.73 4.81 2.75
N ARG A 27 -3.95 6.06 2.32
CA ARG A 27 -3.69 6.48 0.95
C ARG A 27 -2.22 6.24 0.59
N THR A 28 -1.28 6.65 1.44
CA THR A 28 0.16 6.39 1.21
C THR A 28 0.45 4.90 1.10
N ALA A 29 -0.04 4.08 2.04
CA ALA A 29 0.18 2.63 1.97
C ALA A 29 -0.39 1.99 0.68
N PHE A 30 -1.52 2.49 0.20
CA PHE A 30 -2.14 2.05 -1.05
C PHE A 30 -1.35 2.48 -2.29
N GLU A 31 -0.97 3.76 -2.35
CA GLU A 31 -0.14 4.31 -3.44
C GLU A 31 1.18 3.55 -3.55
N ASP A 32 1.88 3.36 -2.42
CA ASP A 32 3.13 2.59 -2.37
C ASP A 32 2.93 1.13 -2.82
N ALA A 33 1.80 0.51 -2.45
CA ALA A 33 1.51 -0.87 -2.86
C ALA A 33 1.26 -0.99 -4.36
N VAL A 34 0.56 -0.03 -4.97
CA VAL A 34 0.33 0.04 -6.42
C VAL A 34 1.63 0.29 -7.16
N GLU A 35 2.44 1.24 -6.71
CA GLU A 35 3.73 1.59 -7.31
C GLU A 35 4.76 0.46 -7.21
N SER A 36 4.65 -0.41 -6.20
CA SER A 36 5.55 -1.56 -6.04
C SER A 36 5.41 -2.64 -7.13
N VAL A 37 4.35 -2.59 -7.95
CA VAL A 37 4.10 -3.58 -9.01
C VAL A 37 5.01 -3.29 -10.22
N PRO A 38 5.95 -4.20 -10.59
CA PRO A 38 7.02 -3.90 -11.56
C PRO A 38 6.58 -3.42 -12.95
N ASN A 39 5.33 -3.71 -13.34
CA ASN A 39 4.75 -3.31 -14.61
C ASN A 39 3.42 -2.54 -14.45
N GLY A 40 3.14 -2.02 -13.25
CA GLY A 40 1.88 -1.35 -12.92
C GLY A 40 0.68 -2.28 -12.75
N LEU A 41 -0.45 -1.68 -12.37
CA LEU A 41 -1.77 -2.32 -12.26
C LEU A 41 -2.71 -1.64 -13.26
N GLU A 42 -3.10 -2.37 -14.32
CA GLU A 42 -4.17 -2.00 -15.26
C GLU A 42 -5.41 -2.87 -15.05
#